data_AF-F4QIT6-F1
#
_entry.id   AF-F4QIT6-F1
#
_cell.length_a   1.000
_cell.length_b   1.000
_cell.length_c   1.000
_cell.angle_alpha   90.00
_cell.angle_beta   90.00
_cell.angle_gamma   90.00
#
_symmetry.space_group_name_H-M   'P 1'
#
loop_
_entity.id
_entity.type
_entity.pdbx_description
1 polymer ?
#
loop_
_entity_poly.entity_id
_entity_poly.type
_entity_poly.pdbx_seq_one_letter_code
_entity_poly.pdbx_strand_id
1 'polypeptide(L)'
;MLNEIGVFELVGVDNMPEPQTPITAERYISIRSADIVDMERALRSLMTEVAAIATFVKATPKLYGAISEAITNVRQWAYKDIQYQVPKQVFDRWWFLASYNEDKKRFSILVFDHGQGIPATLRRLGWEVLKNFLHSSLFSDADAIEAAFKNPRSATGEKNRGKGLREMRNLLDKFSKGTLRVVSGKGEYFYDCENGGVEKRLYKHDIGGTLVAWEIYESDG
;
A
#
# COMPACT_ATOMS: atom_id res chain seq x y z
N MET A 1 17.73 -3.71 -12.86
CA MET A 1 16.46 -3.71 -12.11
C MET A 1 16.48 -4.55 -10.83
N LEU A 2 16.65 -5.89 -10.86
CA LEU A 2 16.57 -6.71 -9.62
C LEU A 2 17.63 -6.36 -8.57
N ASN A 3 18.86 -6.07 -9.01
CA ASN A 3 19.92 -5.59 -8.14
C ASN A 3 19.62 -4.17 -7.61
N GLU A 4 19.14 -3.27 -8.50
CA GLU A 4 18.84 -1.87 -8.18
C GLU A 4 17.69 -1.71 -7.17
N ILE A 5 16.71 -2.61 -7.18
CA ILE A 5 15.62 -2.64 -6.19
C ILE A 5 15.99 -3.47 -4.94
N GLY A 6 17.21 -4.01 -4.83
CA GLY A 6 17.70 -4.70 -3.63
C GLY A 6 17.15 -6.11 -3.41
N VAL A 7 16.69 -6.82 -4.45
CA VAL A 7 16.18 -8.21 -4.29
C VAL A 7 17.27 -9.15 -3.77
N PHE A 8 18.50 -9.02 -4.28
CA PHE A 8 19.58 -9.94 -3.92
C PHE A 8 20.05 -9.79 -2.48
N GLU A 9 20.12 -8.56 -1.97
CA GLU A 9 20.37 -8.27 -0.55
C GLU A 9 19.27 -8.89 0.31
N LEU A 10 18.01 -8.74 -0.10
CA LEU A 10 16.85 -9.27 0.62
C LEU A 10 16.87 -10.81 0.72
N VAL A 11 17.27 -11.52 -0.34
CA VAL A 11 17.33 -12.98 -0.35
C VAL A 11 18.68 -13.56 0.13
N GLY A 12 19.61 -12.70 0.55
CA GLY A 12 20.92 -13.12 1.09
C GLY A 12 21.86 -13.73 0.06
N VAL A 13 21.87 -13.23 -1.18
CA VAL A 13 22.76 -13.71 -2.24
C VAL A 13 24.12 -13.01 -2.12
N ASP A 14 25.17 -13.77 -1.78
CA ASP A 14 26.53 -13.24 -1.60
C ASP A 14 27.23 -12.85 -2.92
N ASN A 15 26.94 -13.57 -4.02
CA ASN A 15 27.51 -13.31 -5.34
C ASN A 15 26.57 -12.44 -6.18
N MET A 16 26.43 -11.18 -5.78
CA MET A 16 25.61 -10.23 -6.52
C MET A 16 26.25 -9.92 -7.89
N PRO A 17 25.48 -9.94 -8.99
CA PRO A 17 25.98 -9.43 -10.26
C PRO A 17 26.34 -7.95 -10.09
N GLU A 18 27.41 -7.48 -10.72
CA GLU A 18 27.79 -6.07 -10.64
C GLU A 18 26.60 -5.18 -11.02
N PRO A 19 26.37 -4.06 -10.30
CA PRO A 19 25.38 -3.08 -10.69
C PRO A 19 25.71 -2.64 -12.12
N GLN A 20 24.85 -2.99 -13.07
CA GLN A 20 24.90 -2.36 -14.38
C GLN A 20 24.65 -0.87 -14.14
N THR A 21 25.43 -0.01 -14.78
CA THR A 21 25.21 1.44 -14.73
C THR A 21 23.74 1.70 -15.06
N PRO A 22 22.99 2.48 -14.26
CA PRO A 22 21.55 2.63 -14.48
C PRO A 22 21.33 3.15 -15.89
N ILE A 23 20.75 2.31 -16.76
CA ILE A 23 20.39 2.70 -18.13
C ILE A 23 19.13 3.59 -18.10
N THR A 24 18.47 3.70 -16.94
CA THR A 24 17.17 4.35 -16.75
C THR A 24 17.26 5.59 -15.88
N ALA A 25 16.48 6.62 -16.18
CA ALA A 25 16.25 7.80 -15.33
C ALA A 25 15.46 7.50 -14.03
N GLU A 26 15.40 6.25 -13.61
CA GLU A 26 14.65 5.82 -12.43
C GLU A 26 15.60 5.67 -11.23
N ARG A 27 15.31 6.41 -10.16
CA ARG A 27 15.98 6.29 -8.87
C ARG A 27 15.11 5.46 -7.94
N TYR A 28 15.66 4.41 -7.33
CA TYR A 28 14.92 3.49 -6.48
C TYR A 28 15.30 3.65 -5.01
N ILE A 29 14.32 3.41 -4.14
CA ILE A 29 14.58 2.99 -2.76
C ILE A 29 14.53 1.47 -2.78
N SER A 30 15.64 0.82 -2.41
CA SER A 30 15.70 -0.64 -2.33
C SER A 30 14.57 -1.19 -1.46
N ILE A 31 14.10 -2.40 -1.80
CA ILE A 31 13.01 -3.07 -1.11
C ILE A 31 13.30 -3.06 0.39
N ARG A 32 12.34 -2.56 1.16
CA ARG A 32 12.36 -2.60 2.61
C ARG A 32 11.38 -3.64 3.09
N SER A 33 11.84 -4.43 4.04
CA SER A 33 11.02 -5.37 4.75
C SER A 33 11.53 -5.45 6.16
N ALA A 34 10.63 -5.28 7.13
CA ALA A 34 10.95 -5.37 8.53
C ALA A 34 9.87 -6.14 9.27
N ASP A 35 10.27 -6.71 10.40
CA ASP A 35 9.34 -7.28 11.35
C ASP A 35 8.55 -6.14 12.02
N ILE A 36 7.36 -6.47 12.49
CA ILE A 36 6.35 -5.51 12.98
C ILE A 36 6.85 -4.71 14.19
N VAL A 37 7.83 -5.23 14.93
CA VAL A 37 8.34 -4.64 16.18
C VAL A 37 9.13 -3.34 15.92
N ASP A 38 9.82 -3.22 14.79
CA ASP A 38 10.70 -2.08 14.47
C ASP A 38 10.06 -1.04 13.53
N MET A 39 8.74 -1.08 13.37
CA MET A 39 7.99 -0.31 12.38
C MET A 39 8.25 1.20 12.43
N GLU A 40 8.22 1.83 13.62
CA GLU A 40 8.40 3.29 13.71
C GLU A 40 9.81 3.73 13.30
N ARG A 41 10.82 2.94 13.67
CA ARG A 41 12.21 3.20 13.27
C ARG A 41 12.39 3.01 11.77
N ALA A 42 11.85 1.92 11.23
CA ALA A 42 11.88 1.63 9.80
C ALA A 42 11.19 2.73 8.99
N LEU A 43 10.02 3.19 9.43
CA LEU A 43 9.26 4.24 8.76
C LEU A 43 9.99 5.60 8.78
N ARG A 44 10.64 5.96 9.90
CA ARG A 44 11.46 7.18 9.96
C ARG A 44 12.62 7.17 8.96
N SER A 45 13.36 6.05 8.89
CA SER A 45 14.42 5.86 7.90
C SER A 45 13.87 6.00 6.49
N LEU A 46 12.76 5.30 6.21
CA LEU A 46 12.12 5.30 4.92
C LEU A 46 11.67 6.69 4.45
N MET A 47 11.12 7.51 5.35
CA MET A 47 10.73 8.88 5.00
C MET A 47 11.92 9.76 4.62
N THR A 48 13.09 9.49 5.20
CA THR A 48 14.34 10.21 4.89
C THR A 48 14.78 9.86 3.46
N GLU A 49 14.72 8.57 3.11
CA GLU A 49 15.06 8.07 1.78
C GLU A 49 14.06 8.56 0.72
N VAL A 50 12.76 8.58 1.03
CA VAL A 50 11.71 9.13 0.14
C VAL A 50 11.97 10.60 -0.16
N ALA A 51 12.31 11.39 0.85
CA ALA A 51 12.63 12.80 0.66
C ALA A 51 13.88 13.02 -0.20
N ALA A 52 14.82 12.07 -0.22
CA ALA A 52 16.04 12.16 -1.02
C ALA A 52 15.79 11.88 -2.52
N ILE A 53 14.86 10.97 -2.85
CA ILE A 53 14.57 10.64 -4.25
C ILE A 53 13.46 11.50 -4.86
N ALA A 54 12.50 11.98 -4.05
CA ALA A 54 11.34 12.73 -4.50
C ALA A 54 11.15 14.01 -3.66
N THR A 55 12.03 14.99 -3.87
CA THR A 55 12.08 16.24 -3.09
C THR A 55 10.78 17.04 -3.15
N PHE A 56 10.04 16.98 -4.26
CA PHE A 56 8.77 17.70 -4.47
C PHE A 56 7.65 17.23 -3.55
N VAL A 57 7.65 15.95 -3.17
CA VAL A 57 6.59 15.39 -2.31
C VAL A 57 6.69 15.97 -0.90
N LYS A 58 7.91 16.35 -0.47
CA LYS A 58 8.32 16.64 0.91
C LYS A 58 7.92 15.51 1.87
N ALA A 59 8.72 15.21 2.89
CA ALA A 59 8.29 14.28 3.94
C ALA A 59 7.17 14.93 4.77
N THR A 60 5.93 14.92 4.25
CA THR A 60 4.79 15.56 4.90
C THR A 60 4.13 14.61 5.90
N PRO A 61 3.47 15.15 6.94
CA PRO A 61 2.65 14.33 7.85
C PRO A 61 1.58 13.50 7.13
N LYS A 62 1.07 13.97 5.97
CA LYS A 62 0.12 13.21 5.13
C LYS A 62 0.77 11.98 4.49
N LEU A 63 1.96 12.14 3.89
CA LEU A 63 2.69 11.02 3.29
C LEU A 63 3.07 9.99 4.36
N TYR A 64 3.60 10.46 5.49
CA TYR A 64 3.88 9.60 6.64
C TYR A 64 2.62 8.87 7.11
N GLY A 65 1.51 9.57 7.28
CA GLY A 65 0.23 8.99 7.70
C GLY A 65 -0.30 7.94 6.74
N ALA A 66 -0.22 8.19 5.43
CA ALA A 66 -0.65 7.26 4.39
C ALA A 66 0.18 5.96 4.37
N ILE A 67 1.52 6.07 4.39
CA ILE A 67 2.42 4.92 4.42
C ILE A 67 2.27 4.17 5.76
N SER A 68 2.23 4.91 6.88
CA SER A 68 2.03 4.34 8.22
C SER A 68 0.74 3.55 8.32
N GLU A 69 -0.37 4.05 7.76
CA GLU A 69 -1.61 3.27 7.74
C GLU A 69 -1.49 2.03 6.87
N ALA A 70 -0.87 2.13 5.68
CA ALA A 70 -0.72 0.96 4.82
C ALA A 70 0.08 -0.15 5.52
N ILE A 71 1.13 0.22 6.26
CA ILE A 71 1.93 -0.69 7.08
C ILE A 71 1.19 -1.12 8.36
N THR A 72 0.29 -0.30 8.92
CA THR A 72 -0.47 -0.64 10.14
C THR A 72 -1.65 -1.57 9.85
N ASN A 73 -2.25 -1.49 8.66
CA ASN A 73 -3.28 -2.42 8.21
C ASN A 73 -2.79 -3.87 8.26
N VAL A 74 -1.48 -4.07 8.07
CA VAL A 74 -0.77 -5.34 8.26
C VAL A 74 -0.90 -5.89 9.68
N ARG A 75 -0.84 -5.00 10.69
CA ARG A 75 -0.72 -5.36 12.11
C ARG A 75 -2.02 -5.89 12.71
N GLN A 76 -3.17 -5.37 12.31
CA GLN A 76 -4.38 -5.53 13.13
C GLN A 76 -5.02 -6.92 13.07
N TRP A 77 -4.79 -7.69 11.99
CA TRP A 77 -5.54 -8.94 11.77
C TRP A 77 -4.74 -10.10 11.18
N ALA A 78 -3.52 -9.90 10.69
CA ALA A 78 -2.84 -10.86 9.83
C ALA A 78 -2.45 -12.22 10.46
N TYR A 79 -2.45 -12.37 11.79
CA TYR A 79 -1.61 -13.43 12.40
C TYR A 79 -2.30 -14.45 13.30
N LYS A 80 -3.63 -14.54 13.31
CA LYS A 80 -4.31 -15.52 14.20
C LYS A 80 -4.73 -16.84 13.55
N ASP A 81 -5.03 -16.87 12.24
CA ASP A 81 -5.71 -18.04 11.65
C ASP A 81 -5.24 -18.48 10.24
N ILE A 82 -4.14 -17.95 9.70
CA ILE A 82 -3.82 -18.15 8.28
C ILE A 82 -2.75 -19.25 8.09
N GLN A 83 -3.13 -20.36 7.48
CA GLN A 83 -2.23 -21.38 6.96
C GLN A 83 -1.99 -21.13 5.46
N TYR A 84 -1.02 -20.28 5.10
CA TYR A 84 -0.49 -20.25 3.73
C TYR A 84 0.81 -21.05 3.65
N GLN A 85 1.07 -21.62 2.47
CA GLN A 85 2.31 -22.33 2.10
C GLN A 85 3.49 -21.38 1.86
N VAL A 86 3.48 -20.19 2.47
CA VAL A 86 4.50 -19.16 2.28
C VAL A 86 5.53 -19.29 3.41
N PRO A 87 6.84 -19.24 3.11
CA PRO A 87 7.87 -19.29 4.16
C PRO A 87 7.62 -18.22 5.22
N LYS A 88 7.81 -18.56 6.49
CA LYS A 88 7.61 -17.64 7.62
C LYS A 88 8.39 -16.32 7.47
N GLN A 89 9.55 -16.38 6.83
CA GLN A 89 10.43 -15.25 6.51
C GLN A 89 9.80 -14.25 5.52
N VAL A 90 8.72 -14.63 4.83
CA VAL A 90 7.98 -13.78 3.89
C VAL A 90 6.62 -13.38 4.47
N PHE A 91 6.03 -14.26 5.29
CA PHE A 91 4.66 -14.11 5.78
C PHE A 91 4.50 -13.07 6.92
N ASP A 92 5.48 -12.97 7.84
CA ASP A 92 5.39 -12.08 9.01
C ASP A 92 5.88 -10.64 8.74
N ARG A 93 5.86 -10.22 7.48
CA ARG A 93 6.52 -9.00 7.01
C ARG A 93 5.65 -8.17 6.07
N TRP A 94 5.94 -6.87 6.07
CA TRP A 94 5.50 -5.95 5.03
C TRP A 94 6.64 -5.71 4.05
N TRP A 95 6.24 -5.29 2.85
CA TRP A 95 7.11 -5.01 1.73
C TRP A 95 6.88 -3.57 1.31
N PHE A 96 7.95 -2.80 1.18
CA PHE A 96 7.90 -1.45 0.66
C PHE A 96 8.88 -1.31 -0.50
N LEU A 97 8.43 -0.66 -1.56
CA LEU A 97 9.25 -0.23 -2.68
C LEU A 97 8.83 1.19 -3.06
N ALA A 98 9.80 2.03 -3.41
CA ALA A 98 9.49 3.30 -4.04
C ALA A 98 10.51 3.63 -5.11
N SER A 99 10.08 4.43 -6.09
CA SER A 99 10.94 4.89 -7.17
C SER A 99 10.54 6.28 -7.63
N TYR A 100 11.47 7.03 -8.19
CA TYR A 100 11.22 8.29 -8.86
C TYR A 100 11.83 8.26 -10.26
N ASN A 101 10.99 8.48 -11.26
CA ASN A 101 11.38 8.59 -12.65
C ASN A 101 11.55 10.07 -13.01
N GLU A 102 12.76 10.50 -13.37
CA GLU A 102 13.02 11.91 -13.67
C GLU A 102 12.39 12.36 -14.99
N ASP A 103 12.41 11.50 -16.01
CA ASP A 103 11.88 11.81 -17.34
C ASP A 103 10.35 11.96 -17.32
N LYS A 104 9.68 11.07 -16.59
CA LYS A 104 8.21 11.05 -16.44
C LYS A 104 7.71 11.90 -15.28
N LYS A 105 8.62 12.47 -14.49
CA LYS A 105 8.29 13.22 -13.28
C LYS A 105 7.34 12.46 -12.35
N ARG A 106 7.59 11.15 -12.21
CA ARG A 106 6.67 10.22 -11.56
C ARG A 106 7.31 9.55 -10.36
N PHE A 107 6.74 9.79 -9.20
CA PHE A 107 7.06 9.10 -7.96
C PHE A 107 6.08 7.95 -7.72
N SER A 108 6.60 6.75 -7.51
CA SER A 108 5.80 5.54 -7.28
C SER A 108 6.09 5.00 -5.89
N ILE A 109 5.06 4.60 -5.16
CA ILE A 109 5.16 3.89 -3.88
C ILE A 109 4.34 2.62 -3.97
N LEU A 110 4.88 1.53 -3.43
CA LEU A 110 4.20 0.26 -3.29
C LEU A 110 4.41 -0.27 -1.87
N VAL A 111 3.31 -0.62 -1.21
CA VAL A 111 3.29 -1.32 0.07
C VAL A 111 2.49 -2.60 -0.11
N PHE A 112 3.04 -3.73 0.30
CA PHE A 112 2.36 -5.01 0.24
C PHE A 112 2.51 -5.79 1.54
N ASP A 113 1.44 -6.46 1.94
CA ASP A 113 1.42 -7.33 3.10
C ASP A 113 0.60 -8.59 2.86
N HIS A 114 0.93 -9.65 3.61
CA HIS A 114 0.27 -10.95 3.55
C HIS A 114 -0.84 -11.13 4.60
N GLY A 115 -1.45 -10.04 5.07
CA GLY A 115 -2.50 -10.09 6.06
C GLY A 115 -3.83 -10.65 5.54
N GLN A 116 -4.84 -10.65 6.41
CA GLN A 116 -6.18 -11.16 6.06
C GLN A 116 -6.88 -10.40 4.93
N GLY A 117 -6.42 -9.18 4.63
CA GLY A 117 -7.05 -8.31 3.66
C GLY A 117 -8.23 -7.50 4.20
N ILE A 118 -8.52 -6.39 3.52
CA ILE A 118 -9.62 -5.47 3.87
C ILE A 118 -10.99 -6.19 3.79
N PRO A 119 -11.32 -6.95 2.73
CA PRO A 119 -12.64 -7.59 2.62
C PRO A 119 -12.91 -8.61 3.74
N ALA A 120 -11.93 -9.45 4.08
CA ALA A 120 -12.10 -10.46 5.14
C ALA A 120 -12.25 -9.79 6.51
N THR A 121 -11.46 -8.74 6.78
CA THR A 121 -11.55 -7.95 8.01
C THR A 121 -12.94 -7.31 8.15
N LEU A 122 -13.43 -6.65 7.10
CA LEU A 122 -14.72 -5.99 7.12
C LEU A 122 -15.88 -6.97 7.33
N ARG A 123 -15.82 -8.16 6.72
CA ARG A 123 -16.82 -9.23 6.92
C ARG A 123 -16.85 -9.75 8.35
N ARG A 124 -15.70 -9.85 9.02
CA ARG A 124 -15.60 -10.30 10.42
C ARG A 124 -16.20 -9.29 11.42
N LEU A 125 -16.23 -8.00 11.08
CA LEU A 125 -16.87 -6.96 11.90
C LEU A 125 -18.41 -7.04 11.89
N GLY A 126 -18.99 -7.93 11.06
CA GLY A 126 -20.38 -8.32 11.13
C GLY A 126 -21.28 -7.64 10.10
N TRP A 127 -22.38 -8.32 9.77
CA TRP A 127 -23.34 -7.87 8.75
C TRP A 127 -24.02 -6.54 9.10
N GLU A 128 -24.13 -6.17 10.37
CA GLU A 128 -24.74 -4.89 10.79
C GLU A 128 -23.94 -3.67 10.35
N VAL A 129 -22.61 -3.77 10.36
CA VAL A 129 -21.73 -2.77 9.75
C VAL A 129 -21.94 -2.74 8.24
N LEU A 130 -22.05 -3.91 7.61
CA LEU A 130 -22.23 -4.05 6.16
C LEU A 130 -23.61 -3.59 5.66
N LYS A 131 -24.68 -3.70 6.46
CA LYS A 131 -26.07 -3.39 6.08
C LYS A 131 -26.25 -1.99 5.50
N ASN A 132 -25.47 -1.01 5.95
CA ASN A 132 -25.51 0.36 5.43
C ASN A 132 -24.86 0.52 4.03
N PHE A 133 -24.20 -0.53 3.52
CA PHE A 133 -23.53 -0.58 2.22
C PHE A 133 -24.16 -1.60 1.27
N LEU A 134 -25.15 -2.37 1.76
CA LEU A 134 -25.78 -3.47 1.04
C LEU A 134 -27.10 -3.02 0.42
N HIS A 135 -27.12 -2.81 -0.90
CA HIS A 135 -28.36 -2.77 -1.70
C HIS A 135 -28.55 -4.03 -2.55
N SER A 136 -27.60 -4.97 -2.56
CA SER A 136 -27.64 -6.16 -3.41
C SER A 136 -27.07 -7.41 -2.71
N SER A 137 -27.50 -8.58 -3.18
CA SER A 137 -27.05 -9.91 -2.73
C SER A 137 -25.65 -10.32 -3.23
N LEU A 138 -24.96 -9.46 -3.99
CA LEU A 138 -23.66 -9.75 -4.60
C LEU A 138 -22.62 -8.71 -4.15
N PHE A 139 -22.21 -8.79 -2.89
CA PHE A 139 -21.19 -7.90 -2.31
C PHE A 139 -19.78 -8.44 -2.60
N SER A 140 -19.09 -7.82 -3.55
CA SER A 140 -17.76 -8.23 -3.98
C SER A 140 -16.64 -7.71 -3.06
N ASP A 141 -15.43 -8.25 -3.21
CA ASP A 141 -14.26 -7.74 -2.49
C ASP A 141 -13.94 -6.27 -2.86
N ALA A 142 -14.19 -5.87 -4.11
CA ALA A 142 -14.02 -4.48 -4.53
C ALA A 142 -15.04 -3.54 -3.85
N ASP A 143 -16.28 -4.00 -3.66
CA ASP A 143 -17.30 -3.26 -2.90
C ASP A 143 -16.90 -3.13 -1.43
N ALA A 144 -16.30 -4.17 -0.85
CA ALA A 144 -15.80 -4.14 0.52
C ALA A 144 -14.70 -3.09 0.71
N ILE A 145 -13.75 -3.02 -0.23
CA ILE A 145 -12.68 -2.02 -0.19
C ILE A 145 -13.28 -0.61 -0.34
N GLU A 146 -14.17 -0.39 -1.32
CA GLU A 146 -14.82 0.90 -1.52
C GLU A 146 -15.64 1.33 -0.28
N ALA A 147 -16.37 0.41 0.35
CA ALA A 147 -17.12 0.67 1.58
C ALA A 147 -16.19 1.10 2.72
N ALA A 148 -15.02 0.47 2.85
CA ALA A 148 -14.01 0.84 3.85
C ALA A 148 -13.46 2.26 3.63
N PHE A 149 -13.30 2.69 2.37
CA PHE A 149 -12.95 4.09 2.04
C PHE A 149 -14.09 5.07 2.31
N LYS A 150 -15.35 4.70 2.06
CA LYS A 150 -16.53 5.56 2.31
C LYS A 150 -16.86 5.72 3.79
N ASN A 151 -16.61 4.70 4.61
CA ASN A 151 -16.87 4.71 6.05
C ASN A 151 -15.73 4.08 6.84
N PRO A 152 -14.64 4.85 7.03
CA PRO A 152 -13.44 4.38 7.71
C PRO A 152 -13.67 3.85 9.15
N ARG A 153 -14.67 4.41 9.87
CA ARG A 153 -15.00 4.01 11.26
C ARG A 153 -15.45 2.56 11.39
N SER A 154 -16.08 2.03 10.35
CA SER A 154 -16.70 0.70 10.39
C SER A 154 -15.74 -0.42 9.96
N ALA A 155 -14.62 -0.08 9.33
CA ALA A 155 -13.58 -1.03 8.94
C ALA A 155 -12.60 -1.38 10.08
N THR A 156 -12.54 -0.57 11.15
CA THR A 156 -11.56 -0.73 12.23
C THR A 156 -12.16 -1.16 13.57
N GLY A 157 -13.49 -1.17 13.72
CA GLY A 157 -14.19 -1.60 14.95
C GLY A 157 -13.97 -0.74 16.21
N GLU A 158 -13.02 0.20 16.23
CA GLU A 158 -12.67 1.03 17.38
C GLU A 158 -13.01 2.52 17.18
N LYS A 159 -13.55 3.18 18.22
CA LYS A 159 -13.98 4.61 18.21
C LYS A 159 -12.88 5.64 17.87
N ASN A 160 -11.60 5.29 18.02
CA ASN A 160 -10.45 6.17 17.75
C ASN A 160 -9.61 5.74 16.53
N ARG A 161 -9.97 4.64 15.86
CA ARG A 161 -9.33 4.17 14.62
C ARG A 161 -10.32 4.25 13.47
N GLY A 162 -9.81 4.23 12.23
CA GLY A 162 -10.62 4.51 11.04
C GLY A 162 -10.42 5.93 10.52
N LYS A 163 -9.19 6.44 10.54
CA LYS A 163 -8.83 7.64 9.77
C LYS A 163 -7.92 7.30 8.60
N GLY A 164 -7.12 6.24 8.68
CA GLY A 164 -5.98 6.14 7.79
C GLY A 164 -6.27 5.62 6.38
N LEU A 165 -7.29 4.77 6.15
CA LEU A 165 -7.70 4.47 4.76
C LEU A 165 -8.07 5.77 4.02
N ARG A 166 -8.74 6.70 4.71
CA ARG A 166 -9.00 8.04 4.16
C ARG A 166 -7.71 8.83 3.97
N GLU A 167 -6.75 8.75 4.89
CA GLU A 167 -5.43 9.40 4.73
C GLU A 167 -4.68 8.89 3.49
N MET A 168 -4.82 7.61 3.11
CA MET A 168 -4.22 7.08 1.87
C MET A 168 -4.70 7.83 0.63
N ARG A 169 -6.01 8.12 0.56
CA ARG A 169 -6.60 8.91 -0.52
C ARG A 169 -6.24 10.40 -0.39
N ASN A 170 -6.33 10.95 0.82
CA ASN A 170 -6.08 12.37 1.11
C ASN A 170 -4.64 12.82 0.83
N LEU A 171 -3.70 11.86 0.70
CA LEU A 171 -2.36 12.13 0.19
C LEU A 171 -2.42 12.81 -1.18
N LEU A 172 -3.34 12.37 -2.04
CA LEU A 172 -3.47 12.86 -3.41
C LEU A 172 -4.12 14.24 -3.51
N ASP A 173 -4.80 14.74 -2.46
CA ASP A 173 -5.46 16.06 -2.46
C ASP A 173 -4.52 17.25 -2.76
N LYS A 174 -3.21 17.04 -2.61
CA LYS A 174 -2.18 18.08 -2.81
C LYS A 174 -1.56 18.05 -4.20
N PHE A 175 -1.93 17.08 -5.03
CA PHE A 175 -1.34 16.87 -6.35
C PHE A 175 -2.41 17.04 -7.41
N SER A 176 -2.05 17.68 -8.52
CA SER A 176 -2.94 17.81 -9.68
C SER A 176 -3.15 16.47 -10.38
N LYS A 177 -2.15 15.59 -10.32
CA LYS A 177 -2.17 14.28 -10.96
C LYS A 177 -1.58 13.21 -10.05
N GLY A 178 -2.31 12.12 -9.90
CA GLY A 178 -1.90 10.98 -9.12
C GLY A 178 -2.99 9.94 -8.96
N THR A 179 -2.57 8.72 -8.68
CA THR A 179 -3.44 7.56 -8.55
C THR A 179 -3.18 6.80 -7.26
N LEU A 180 -4.21 6.15 -6.75
CA LEU A 180 -4.16 5.22 -5.63
C LEU A 180 -4.81 3.91 -6.08
N ARG A 181 -4.06 2.82 -6.00
CA ARG A 181 -4.54 1.46 -6.21
C ARG A 181 -4.50 0.70 -4.89
N VAL A 182 -5.61 0.06 -4.53
CA VAL A 182 -5.71 -0.87 -3.40
C VAL A 182 -6.26 -2.19 -3.91
N VAL A 183 -5.45 -3.25 -3.85
CA VAL A 183 -5.87 -4.62 -4.21
C VAL A 183 -5.88 -5.46 -2.95
N SER A 184 -7.01 -6.10 -2.66
CA SER A 184 -7.14 -6.97 -1.49
C SER A 184 -8.21 -8.04 -1.72
N GLY A 185 -7.93 -9.27 -1.30
CA GLY A 185 -8.72 -10.41 -1.73
C GLY A 185 -8.70 -10.52 -3.26
N LYS A 186 -9.88 -10.61 -3.86
CA LYS A 186 -10.10 -10.58 -5.32
C LYS A 186 -10.48 -9.20 -5.86
N GLY A 187 -10.49 -8.17 -5.03
CA GLY A 187 -11.00 -6.85 -5.39
C GLY A 187 -9.92 -5.80 -5.58
N GLU A 188 -10.19 -4.84 -6.46
CA GLU A 188 -9.42 -3.60 -6.60
C GLU A 188 -10.31 -2.38 -6.42
N TYR A 189 -9.78 -1.41 -5.68
CA TYR A 189 -10.19 -0.03 -5.66
C TYR A 189 -9.10 0.81 -6.35
N PHE A 190 -9.45 1.50 -7.42
CA PHE A 190 -8.56 2.41 -8.14
C PHE A 190 -9.15 3.82 -8.12
N TYR A 191 -8.38 4.77 -7.61
CA TYR A 191 -8.75 6.17 -7.56
C TYR A 191 -7.75 7.01 -8.34
N ASP A 192 -8.27 7.90 -9.18
CA ASP A 192 -7.51 8.86 -9.94
C ASP A 192 -7.94 10.27 -9.53
N CYS A 193 -7.01 11.07 -8.99
CA CYS A 193 -7.33 12.40 -8.50
C CYS A 193 -7.54 13.44 -9.62
N GLU A 194 -7.03 13.18 -10.83
CA GLU A 194 -7.23 14.04 -11.99
C GLU A 194 -8.67 13.93 -12.49
N ASN A 195 -9.18 12.69 -12.58
CA ASN A 195 -10.54 12.40 -13.05
C ASN A 195 -11.59 12.42 -11.93
N GLY A 196 -11.17 12.38 -10.66
CA GLY A 196 -12.04 12.37 -9.48
C GLY A 196 -12.87 11.09 -9.30
N GLY A 197 -12.70 10.10 -10.17
CA GLY A 197 -13.47 8.86 -10.24
C GLY A 197 -12.85 7.71 -9.44
N VAL A 198 -13.70 6.75 -9.08
CA VAL A 198 -13.28 5.45 -8.53
C VAL A 198 -13.66 4.36 -9.53
N GLU A 199 -12.68 3.57 -9.95
CA GLU A 199 -12.89 2.34 -10.68
C GLU A 199 -12.77 1.13 -9.74
N LYS A 200 -13.57 0.10 -10.03
CA LYS A 200 -13.51 -1.18 -9.33
C LYS A 200 -13.21 -2.29 -10.32
N ARG A 201 -12.36 -3.22 -9.92
CA ARG A 201 -12.04 -4.41 -10.72
C ARG A 201 -12.11 -5.65 -9.84
N LEU A 202 -12.43 -6.77 -10.47
CA LEU A 202 -12.43 -8.09 -9.84
C LEU A 202 -11.42 -8.98 -10.54
N TYR A 203 -10.64 -9.69 -9.74
CA TYR A 203 -9.64 -10.64 -10.18
C TYR A 203 -10.11 -12.07 -9.98
N LYS A 204 -9.58 -12.98 -10.81
CA LYS A 204 -9.89 -14.41 -10.72
C LYS A 204 -9.33 -15.03 -9.44
N HIS A 205 -8.18 -14.54 -9.00
CA HIS A 205 -7.40 -15.09 -7.89
C HIS A 205 -7.25 -14.04 -6.79
N ASP A 206 -7.15 -14.54 -5.56
CA ASP A 206 -6.84 -13.72 -4.39
C ASP A 206 -5.36 -13.32 -4.43
N ILE A 207 -5.06 -12.07 -4.11
CA ILE A 207 -3.68 -11.58 -3.99
C ILE A 207 -2.95 -12.13 -2.74
N GLY A 208 -3.69 -12.70 -1.79
CA GLY A 208 -3.15 -13.28 -0.56
C GLY A 208 -2.71 -12.23 0.45
N GLY A 209 -3.41 -11.08 0.49
CA GLY A 209 -2.95 -9.92 1.24
C GLY A 209 -3.64 -8.59 0.91
N THR A 210 -2.93 -7.49 1.16
CA THR A 210 -3.30 -6.14 0.68
C THR A 210 -2.10 -5.48 -0.01
N LEU A 211 -2.31 -5.04 -1.23
CA LEU A 211 -1.40 -4.18 -1.99
C LEU A 211 -1.96 -2.76 -1.98
N VAL A 212 -1.15 -1.80 -1.58
CA VAL A 212 -1.43 -0.36 -1.69
C VAL A 212 -0.35 0.28 -2.54
N ALA A 213 -0.72 0.95 -3.62
CA ALA A 213 0.21 1.61 -4.51
C ALA A 213 -0.24 3.03 -4.84
N TRP A 214 0.71 3.95 -4.87
CA TRP A 214 0.51 5.32 -5.33
C TRP A 214 1.40 5.60 -6.53
N GLU A 215 0.86 6.33 -7.50
CA GLU A 215 1.67 7.09 -8.46
C GLU A 215 1.36 8.57 -8.27
N ILE A 216 2.39 9.38 -8.09
CA ILE A 216 2.27 10.83 -7.87
C ILE A 216 3.14 11.50 -8.93
N TYR A 217 2.57 12.47 -9.63
CA TYR A 217 3.27 13.19 -10.68
C TYR A 217 3.67 14.57 -10.16
N GLU A 218 4.93 14.93 -10.33
CA GLU A 218 5.42 16.27 -10.08
C GLU A 218 4.87 17.20 -11.16
N SER A 219 4.22 18.28 -10.75
CA SER A 219 3.70 19.28 -11.68
C SER A 219 4.85 19.97 -12.42
N ASP A 220 4.65 20.27 -13.69
CA ASP A 220 5.47 21.24 -14.40
C ASP A 220 5.28 22.61 -13.71
N GLY A 221 6.36 23.13 -13.13
CA GLY A 221 6.37 24.41 -12.41
C GLY A 221 6.17 25.63 -13.29
#